data_AF-A0A1J3KBG8-F1
#
_entry.id   AF-A0A1J3KBG8-F1
#
_cell.length_a   1.000
_cell.length_b   1.000
_cell.length_c   1.000
_cell.angle_alpha   90.00
_cell.angle_beta   90.00
_cell.angle_gamma   90.00
#
_symmetry.space_group_name_H-M   'P 1'
#
loop_
_entity.id
_entity.type
_entity.pdbx_description
1 polymer ?
#
loop_
_entity_poly.entity_id
_entity_poly.type
_entity_poly.pdbx_seq_one_letter_code
_entity_poly.pdbx_strand_id
1 'polypeptide(L)'
;IQVSTWLRHYVYERLVKNGKKAGFFQLLATQTVSAVWHGLYPGYMMFFVQSALMIAGSRVIYRWQQAISPNLAVLRKIMVFINFLYTVLVLNYSAVGFMVLSLHETLTAYRSVYYIGTIIPVVLIILGNVVPTKPSRPKPRKEE
;
A
#
# COMPACT_ATOMS: atom_id res chain seq x y z
N ILE A 1 2.70 -16.98 -3.18
CA ILE A 1 3.96 -16.29 -3.55
C ILE A 1 4.23 -16.31 -5.07
N GLN A 2 3.63 -17.20 -5.88
CA GLN A 2 3.86 -17.23 -7.34
C GLN A 2 3.21 -16.06 -8.11
N VAL A 3 1.93 -15.75 -7.87
CA VAL A 3 1.20 -14.67 -8.58
C VAL A 3 1.79 -13.28 -8.29
N SER A 4 2.17 -13.01 -7.05
CA SER A 4 2.83 -11.74 -6.66
C SER A 4 4.15 -11.52 -7.41
N THR A 5 4.92 -12.59 -7.61
CA THR A 5 6.18 -12.53 -8.36
C THR A 5 5.92 -12.33 -9.85
N TRP A 6 4.89 -12.98 -10.41
CA TRP A 6 4.47 -12.77 -11.79
C TRP A 6 4.03 -11.31 -12.03
N LEU A 7 3.13 -10.78 -11.19
CA LEU A 7 2.67 -9.39 -11.28
C LEU A 7 3.81 -8.39 -11.18
N ARG A 8 4.79 -8.67 -10.31
CA ARG A 8 5.97 -7.82 -10.17
C ARG A 8 6.78 -7.73 -11.47
N HIS A 9 7.16 -8.87 -12.04
CA HIS A 9 8.03 -8.90 -13.21
C HIS A 9 7.31 -8.51 -14.52
N TYR A 10 6.06 -8.95 -14.68
CA TYR A 10 5.33 -8.78 -15.94
C TYR A 10 4.48 -7.51 -16.00
N VAL A 11 4.08 -6.93 -14.86
CA VAL A 11 3.26 -5.72 -14.83
C VAL A 11 4.02 -4.57 -14.21
N TYR A 12 4.40 -4.68 -12.94
CA TYR A 12 4.97 -3.56 -12.18
C TYR A 12 6.26 -3.04 -12.80
N GLU A 13 7.25 -3.91 -13.02
CA GLU A 13 8.56 -3.53 -13.55
C GLU A 13 8.49 -3.05 -15.00
N ARG A 14 7.51 -3.53 -15.78
CA ARG A 14 7.26 -3.08 -17.17
C ARG A 14 6.64 -1.68 -17.25
N LEU A 15 5.85 -1.28 -16.25
CA LEU A 15 5.24 0.05 -16.17
C LEU A 15 6.19 1.12 -15.64
N VAL A 16 7.33 0.73 -15.06
CA VAL A 16 8.35 1.65 -14.59
C VAL A 16 9.22 2.08 -15.76
N LYS A 17 9.16 3.36 -16.13
CA LYS A 17 10.04 3.93 -17.14
C LYS A 17 11.50 3.83 -16.69
N ASN A 18 12.39 3.44 -17.60
CA ASN A 18 13.84 3.35 -17.35
C ASN A 18 14.36 4.62 -16.66
N GLY A 19 15.04 4.45 -15.53
CA GLY A 19 15.60 5.55 -14.74
C GLY A 19 14.64 6.27 -13.79
N LYS A 20 13.34 5.93 -13.76
CA LYS A 20 12.36 6.53 -12.82
C LYS A 20 12.02 5.57 -11.69
N LYS A 21 11.82 6.10 -10.47
CA LYS A 21 11.25 5.31 -9.36
C LYS A 21 9.78 5.05 -9.63
N ALA A 22 9.34 3.83 -9.36
CA ALA A 22 7.93 3.45 -9.42
C ALA A 22 7.11 4.31 -8.44
N GLY A 23 6.12 5.02 -8.99
CA GLY A 23 5.20 5.85 -8.23
C GLY A 23 3.94 5.10 -7.80
N PHE A 24 2.96 5.86 -7.31
CA PHE A 24 1.66 5.32 -6.91
C PHE A 24 0.89 4.75 -8.10
N PHE A 25 0.97 5.37 -9.28
CA PHE A 25 0.27 4.90 -10.48
C PHE A 25 0.68 3.50 -10.92
N GLN A 26 1.98 3.17 -10.89
CA GLN A 26 2.44 1.82 -11.24
C GLN A 26 1.93 0.79 -10.24
N LEU A 27 1.94 1.13 -8.95
CA LEU A 27 1.40 0.27 -7.90
C LEU A 27 -0.11 0.06 -8.07
N LEU A 28 -0.86 1.12 -8.31
CA LEU A 28 -2.30 1.06 -8.55
C LEU A 28 -2.61 0.19 -9.76
N ALA A 29 -1.92 0.40 -10.88
CA ALA A 29 -2.09 -0.41 -12.09
C ALA A 29 -1.81 -1.89 -11.83
N THR A 30 -0.72 -2.23 -11.12
CA THR A 30 -0.43 -3.63 -10.75
C THR A 30 -1.54 -4.24 -9.89
N GLN A 31 -2.05 -3.49 -8.90
CA GLN A 31 -3.15 -4.00 -8.07
C GLN A 31 -4.45 -4.14 -8.86
N THR A 32 -4.75 -3.23 -9.79
CA THR A 32 -5.92 -3.36 -10.67
C THR A 32 -5.80 -4.58 -11.59
N VAL A 33 -4.63 -4.88 -12.14
CA VAL A 33 -4.43 -6.12 -12.91
C VAL A 33 -4.65 -7.35 -12.04
N SER A 34 -4.20 -7.31 -10.78
CA SER A 34 -4.51 -8.36 -9.81
C SER A 34 -6.01 -8.49 -9.56
N ALA A 35 -6.75 -7.37 -9.49
CA ALA A 35 -8.21 -7.38 -9.35
C ALA A 35 -8.89 -8.08 -10.52
N VAL A 36 -8.51 -7.72 -11.75
CA VAL A 36 -9.03 -8.32 -12.97
C VAL A 36 -8.76 -9.83 -13.01
N TRP A 37 -7.60 -10.27 -12.52
CA TRP A 37 -7.28 -11.71 -12.41
C TRP A 37 -8.23 -12.45 -11.45
N HIS A 38 -8.68 -11.82 -10.37
CA HIS A 38 -9.69 -12.40 -9.46
C HIS A 38 -11.12 -12.33 -10.01
N GLY A 39 -11.40 -11.38 -10.90
CA GLY A 39 -12.68 -11.22 -11.59
C GLY A 39 -13.14 -9.77 -11.67
N LEU A 40 -14.15 -9.50 -12.49
CA LEU A 40 -14.67 -8.15 -12.71
C LEU A 40 -15.76 -7.73 -11.70
N TYR A 41 -15.73 -8.29 -10.50
CA TYR A 41 -16.65 -7.91 -9.42
C TYR A 41 -16.22 -6.59 -8.77
N PRO A 42 -17.15 -5.66 -8.50
CA PRO A 42 -16.83 -4.38 -7.88
C PRO A 42 -16.09 -4.49 -6.54
N GLY A 43 -16.43 -5.50 -5.73
CA GLY A 43 -15.75 -5.74 -4.45
C GLY A 43 -14.26 -6.06 -4.59
N TYR A 44 -13.86 -6.78 -5.64
CA TYR A 44 -12.44 -7.02 -5.94
C TYR A 44 -11.74 -5.70 -6.30
N MET A 45 -12.33 -4.90 -7.18
CA MET A 45 -11.77 -3.61 -7.56
C MET A 45 -11.54 -2.72 -6.33
N MET A 46 -12.54 -2.64 -5.44
CA MET A 46 -12.44 -1.90 -4.18
C MET A 46 -11.29 -2.42 -3.30
N PHE A 47 -11.21 -3.74 -3.05
CA PHE A 47 -10.14 -4.35 -2.25
C PHE A 47 -8.75 -4.02 -2.80
N PHE A 48 -8.55 -4.17 -4.11
CA PHE A 48 -7.24 -3.99 -4.71
C PHE A 48 -6.80 -2.53 -4.77
N VAL A 49 -7.71 -1.60 -5.08
CA VAL A 49 -7.43 -0.16 -4.96
C VAL A 49 -7.03 0.19 -3.53
N GLN A 50 -7.73 -0.37 -2.53
CA GLN A 50 -7.42 -0.12 -1.13
C GLN A 50 -6.11 -0.75 -0.68
N SER A 51 -5.76 -1.92 -1.21
CA SER A 51 -4.44 -2.51 -1.00
C SER A 51 -3.32 -1.62 -1.58
N ALA A 52 -3.55 -0.93 -2.70
CA ALA A 52 -2.57 0.00 -3.26
C ALA A 52 -2.38 1.23 -2.35
N LEU A 53 -3.48 1.80 -1.84
CA LEU A 53 -3.42 2.88 -0.85
C LEU A 53 -2.74 2.44 0.44
N MET A 54 -3.07 1.25 0.94
CA MET A 54 -2.45 0.65 2.11
C MET A 54 -0.93 0.59 1.96
N ILE A 55 -0.44 -0.01 0.87
CA ILE A 55 0.99 -0.16 0.57
C ILE A 55 1.64 1.22 0.44
N ALA A 56 0.99 2.18 -0.21
CA ALA A 56 1.52 3.54 -0.35
C ALA A 56 1.67 4.25 1.01
N GLY A 57 0.67 4.19 1.88
CA GLY A 57 0.75 4.73 3.24
C GLY A 57 1.78 4.02 4.11
N SER A 58 1.90 2.69 4.00
CA SER A 58 2.94 1.92 4.72
C SER A 58 4.35 2.32 4.29
N ARG A 59 4.55 2.60 2.98
CA ARG A 59 5.83 3.14 2.48
C ARG A 59 6.17 4.49 3.09
N VAL A 60 5.18 5.33 3.42
CA VAL A 60 5.42 6.61 4.12
C VAL A 60 5.87 6.36 5.55
N ILE A 61 5.15 5.53 6.31
CA ILE A 61 5.53 5.18 7.70
C ILE A 61 6.93 4.58 7.73
N TYR A 62 7.25 3.71 6.78
CA TYR A 62 8.57 3.10 6.65
C TYR A 62 9.68 4.12 6.33
N ARG A 63 9.39 5.17 5.55
CA ARG A 63 10.36 6.26 5.31
C ARG A 63 10.60 7.08 6.59
N TRP A 64 9.54 7.41 7.33
CA TRP A 64 9.68 8.07 8.63
C TRP A 64 10.47 7.20 9.62
N GLN A 65 10.22 5.90 9.64
CA GLN A 65 10.99 4.95 10.44
C GLN A 65 12.48 4.98 10.11
N GLN A 66 12.85 5.09 8.83
CA GLN A 66 14.24 5.16 8.40
C GLN A 66 14.92 6.50 8.68
N ALA A 67 14.14 7.58 8.83
CA ALA A 67 14.66 8.89 9.21
C ALA A 67 15.02 8.98 10.71
N ILE A 68 14.56 8.03 11.53
CA ILE A 68 14.89 7.96 12.96
C ILE A 68 16.36 7.57 13.16
N SER A 69 17.06 8.31 14.02
CA SER A 69 18.45 8.04 14.39
C SER A 69 18.62 6.62 14.97
N PRO A 70 19.71 5.90 14.63
CA PRO A 70 20.02 4.59 15.21
C PRO A 70 20.02 4.55 16.73
N ASN A 71 20.33 5.68 17.38
CA ASN A 71 20.38 5.82 18.83
C ASN A 71 19.00 5.75 19.50
N LEU A 72 17.90 5.90 18.74
CA LEU A 72 16.53 5.87 19.23
C LEU A 72 15.84 4.54 18.91
N ALA A 73 16.43 3.44 19.40
CA ALA A 73 15.97 2.08 19.10
C ALA A 73 14.50 1.81 19.53
N VAL A 74 14.08 2.37 20.67
CA VAL A 74 12.70 2.24 21.17
C VAL A 74 11.70 2.91 20.22
N LEU A 75 11.99 4.14 19.78
CA LEU A 75 11.13 4.86 18.84
C LEU A 75 11.01 4.13 17.50
N ARG A 76 12.10 3.52 17.03
CA ARG A 76 12.09 2.68 15.82
C ARG A 76 11.19 1.45 15.98
N LYS A 77 11.21 0.78 17.14
CA LYS A 77 10.31 -0.35 17.44
C LYS A 77 8.85 0.08 17.49
N ILE A 78 8.56 1.24 18.11
CA ILE A 78 7.21 1.82 18.15
C ILE A 78 6.70 2.07 16.72
N MET A 79 7.52 2.64 15.84
CA MET A 79 7.12 2.88 14.44
C MET A 79 6.86 1.59 13.66
N VAL A 80 7.63 0.51 13.91
CA VAL A 80 7.34 -0.81 13.33
C VAL A 80 5.98 -1.33 13.80
N PHE A 81 5.69 -1.20 15.09
CA PHE A 81 4.41 -1.60 15.67
C PHE A 81 3.23 -0.77 15.11
N ILE A 82 3.41 0.55 14.96
CA ILE A 82 2.43 1.42 14.31
C ILE A 82 2.17 0.98 12.86
N ASN A 83 3.23 0.69 12.08
CA ASN A 83 3.07 0.22 10.71
C ASN A 83 2.35 -1.13 10.63
N PHE A 84 2.61 -2.03 11.59
CA PHE A 84 1.90 -3.29 11.72
C PHE A 84 0.40 -3.07 11.99
N LEU A 85 0.06 -2.27 13.01
CA LEU A 85 -1.33 -1.96 13.36
C LEU A 85 -2.08 -1.30 12.21
N TYR A 86 -1.45 -0.33 11.54
CA TYR A 86 -1.97 0.30 10.34
C TYR A 86 -2.29 -0.73 9.25
N THR A 87 -1.35 -1.63 8.97
CA THR A 87 -1.52 -2.66 7.93
C THR A 87 -2.67 -3.60 8.28
N VAL A 88 -2.74 -4.06 9.53
CA VAL A 88 -3.82 -4.93 10.01
C VAL A 88 -5.17 -4.23 9.89
N LEU A 89 -5.28 -2.98 10.34
CA LEU A 89 -6.51 -2.20 10.27
C LEU A 89 -7.01 -2.06 8.83
N VAL A 90 -6.15 -1.56 7.94
CA VAL A 90 -6.53 -1.27 6.55
C VAL A 90 -6.79 -2.55 5.78
N LEU A 91 -6.02 -3.62 6.01
CA LEU A 91 -6.24 -4.91 5.35
C LEU A 91 -7.58 -5.53 5.75
N ASN A 92 -7.92 -5.53 7.05
CA ASN A 92 -9.20 -6.07 7.53
C ASN A 92 -10.39 -5.26 7.00
N TYR A 93 -10.28 -3.93 7.01
CA TYR A 93 -11.28 -3.06 6.37
C TYR A 93 -11.46 -3.40 4.89
N SER A 94 -10.34 -3.52 4.16
CA SER A 94 -10.36 -3.80 2.73
C SER A 94 -10.99 -5.16 2.42
N ALA A 95 -10.68 -6.18 3.23
CA ALA A 95 -11.11 -7.56 3.05
C ALA A 95 -12.63 -7.73 2.95
N VAL A 96 -13.42 -6.83 3.53
CA VAL A 96 -14.88 -6.82 3.39
C VAL A 96 -15.30 -6.74 1.91
N GLY A 97 -14.62 -5.93 1.11
CA GLY A 97 -14.89 -5.86 -0.34
C GLY A 97 -14.60 -7.17 -1.07
N PHE A 98 -13.57 -7.89 -0.62
CA PHE A 98 -13.22 -9.20 -1.17
C PHE A 98 -14.23 -10.29 -0.77
N MET A 99 -14.79 -10.22 0.44
CA MET A 99 -15.77 -11.21 0.93
C MET A 99 -17.15 -11.01 0.32
N VAL A 100 -17.60 -9.77 0.20
CA VAL A 100 -18.99 -9.48 -0.17
C VAL A 100 -19.20 -9.37 -1.67
N LEU A 101 -18.18 -8.97 -2.43
CA LEU A 101 -18.16 -8.83 -3.90
C LEU A 101 -19.12 -7.77 -4.50
N SER A 102 -20.24 -7.48 -3.82
CA SER A 102 -21.22 -6.45 -4.18
C SER A 102 -20.76 -5.05 -3.79
N LEU A 103 -20.94 -4.09 -4.71
CA LEU A 103 -20.58 -2.68 -4.49
C LEU A 103 -21.39 -2.06 -3.36
N HIS A 104 -22.71 -2.27 -3.36
CA HIS A 104 -23.63 -1.63 -2.42
C HIS A 104 -23.35 -2.06 -0.98
N GLU A 105 -23.20 -3.36 -0.76
CA GLU A 105 -22.92 -3.92 0.55
C GLU A 105 -21.53 -3.53 1.05
N THR A 106 -20.52 -3.52 0.16
CA THR A 106 -19.17 -3.05 0.49
C THR A 106 -19.18 -1.59 0.92
N LEU A 107 -19.87 -0.71 0.18
CA LEU A 107 -19.98 0.71 0.54
C LEU A 107 -20.74 0.92 1.85
N THR A 108 -21.79 0.14 2.09
CA THR A 108 -22.57 0.19 3.34
C THR A 108 -21.69 -0.19 4.53
N ALA A 109 -20.91 -1.27 4.42
CA ALA A 109 -19.96 -1.68 5.44
C ALA A 109 -18.82 -0.66 5.63
N TYR A 110 -18.37 -0.02 4.55
CA TYR A 110 -17.34 1.02 4.64
C TYR A 110 -17.86 2.28 5.32
N ARG A 111 -19.13 2.61 5.09
CA ARG A 111 -19.83 3.75 5.69
C ARG A 111 -20.06 3.55 7.18
N SER A 112 -20.38 2.33 7.64
CA SER A 112 -20.64 2.06 9.06
C SER A 112 -19.42 2.31 9.96
N VAL A 113 -18.21 2.23 9.39
CA VAL A 113 -16.94 2.56 10.05
C VAL A 113 -16.35 3.89 9.57
N TYR A 114 -17.18 4.78 9.03
CA TYR A 114 -16.81 6.14 8.61
C TYR A 114 -15.62 6.20 7.64
N TYR A 115 -15.46 5.20 6.79
CA TYR A 115 -14.37 5.12 5.80
C TYR A 115 -12.96 5.19 6.41
N ILE A 116 -12.78 4.80 7.67
CA ILE A 116 -11.50 4.92 8.38
C ILE A 116 -10.33 4.24 7.64
N GLY A 117 -10.54 3.06 7.06
CA GLY A 117 -9.52 2.33 6.29
C GLY A 117 -9.20 2.96 4.92
N THR A 118 -9.97 3.95 4.48
CA THR A 118 -9.70 4.75 3.29
C THR A 118 -9.02 6.08 3.65
N ILE A 119 -9.54 6.75 4.68
CA ILE A 119 -9.09 8.08 5.08
C ILE A 119 -7.66 8.03 5.63
N ILE A 120 -7.34 7.05 6.50
CA ILE A 120 -6.01 6.95 7.11
C ILE A 120 -4.90 6.82 6.05
N PRO A 121 -4.95 5.87 5.08
CA PRO A 121 -3.96 5.80 4.01
C PRO A 121 -3.82 7.10 3.21
N VAL A 122 -4.94 7.74 2.85
CA VAL A 122 -4.93 8.97 2.06
C VAL A 122 -4.23 10.10 2.82
N VAL A 123 -4.57 10.28 4.09
CA VAL A 123 -3.92 11.29 4.96
C VAL A 123 -2.43 11.01 5.09
N LEU A 124 -2.01 9.75 5.30
CA LEU A 124 -0.60 9.39 5.38
C LEU A 124 0.16 9.70 4.07
N ILE A 125 -0.45 9.42 2.91
CA ILE A 125 0.16 9.72 1.62
C ILE A 125 0.34 11.23 1.43
N ILE A 126 -0.66 12.04 1.79
CA ILE A 126 -0.58 13.50 1.73
C ILE A 126 0.52 14.01 2.66
N LEU A 127 0.54 13.56 3.92
CA LEU A 127 1.58 13.93 4.88
C LEU A 127 2.98 13.52 4.42
N GLY A 128 3.11 12.35 3.79
CA GLY A 128 4.38 11.88 3.23
C GLY A 128 4.90 12.69 2.04
N ASN A 129 4.03 13.40 1.32
CA ASN A 129 4.43 14.33 0.27
C ASN A 129 4.82 15.71 0.83
N VAL A 130 4.20 16.13 1.93
CA VAL A 130 4.49 17.42 2.59
C VAL A 130 5.74 17.36 3.47
N VAL A 131 6.00 16.21 4.12
CA VAL A 131 7.15 16.02 5.00
C VAL A 131 8.26 15.26 4.25
N PRO A 132 9.25 15.95 3.66
CA PRO A 132 10.33 15.30 2.95
C PRO A 132 11.26 14.59 3.94
N THR A 133 11.20 13.27 3.99
CA THR A 133 12.27 12.46 4.58
C THR A 133 13.42 12.31 3.59
N LYS A 134 14.67 12.47 4.07
CA LYS A 134 15.87 12.17 3.28
C LYS A 134 15.72 10.80 2.60
N PRO A 135 16.02 10.69 1.29
CA PRO A 135 15.92 9.42 0.59
C PRO A 135 16.83 8.40 1.27
N SER A 136 16.25 7.25 1.62
CA SER A 136 17.02 6.07 2.04
C SER A 136 18.11 5.79 0.99
N ARG A 137 19.36 5.65 1.47
CA ARG A 137 20.51 5.29 0.63
C ARG A 137 20.14 4.06 -0.21
N PRO A 138 20.29 4.10 -1.54
CA PRO A 138 19.98 2.95 -2.37
C PRO A 138 20.85 1.78 -1.89
N LYS A 139 20.19 0.64 -1.60
CA LYS A 139 20.87 -0.62 -1.32
C LYS A 139 21.75 -0.93 -2.54
N PRO A 140 23.05 -1.23 -2.38
CA PRO A 140 23.90 -1.57 -3.52
C PRO A 140 23.24 -2.72 -4.26
N ARG A 141 23.03 -2.52 -5.56
CA ARG A 141 22.52 -3.53 -6.49
C ARG A 141 23.49 -4.69 -6.36
N LYS A 142 23.03 -5.87 -5.92
CA LYS A 142 23.84 -7.08 -6.08
C LYS A 142 23.98 -7.26 -7.58
N GLU A 143 25.20 -7.08 -8.08
CA GLU A 143 25.60 -7.52 -9.41
C GLU A 143 25.44 -9.05 -9.40
N GLU A 144 24.56 -9.54 -10.28
CA GLU A 144 24.56 -10.93 -10.72
C GLU A 144 25.64 -11.09 -11.79
#